data_AF-A0A8J6FUT4-F1
#
_entry.id   AF-A0A8J6FUT4-F1
#
_cell.length_a   1.000
_cell.length_b   1.000
_cell.length_c   1.000
_cell.angle_alpha   90.00
_cell.angle_beta   90.00
_cell.angle_gamma   90.00
#
_symmetry.space_group_name_H-M   'P 1'
#
loop_
_entity.id
_entity.type
_entity.pdbx_description
1 polymer ?
#
loop_
_entity_poly.entity_id
_entity_poly.type
_entity_poly.pdbx_seq_one_letter_code
_entity_poly.pdbx_strand_id
1 'polypeptide(L)' 'MAQDCPLRTPEDFVFPLLPNEELRDKYRRYLFRDYVESHYQLQLCPGADCPMVIRVQEPRARRVQCNRCNEVFW' A
#
# COMPACT_ATOMS: atom_id res chain seq x y z
N MET A 1 0.29 30.82 -4.94
CA MET A 1 0.09 29.36 -5.03
C MET A 1 -0.98 29.15 -6.09
N ALA A 2 -0.68 28.43 -7.17
CA ALA A 2 -1.67 28.18 -8.21
C ALA A 2 -2.82 27.36 -7.60
N GLN A 3 -4.05 27.85 -7.74
CA GLN A 3 -5.24 27.08 -7.41
C GLN A 3 -5.41 26.04 -8.52
N ASP A 4 -5.69 24.78 -8.15
CA ASP A 4 -5.87 23.64 -9.06
C ASP A 4 -4.62 23.19 -9.85
N CYS A 5 -3.46 23.15 -9.19
CA CYS A 5 -2.29 22.50 -9.77
C CYS A 5 -2.39 20.96 -9.63
N PRO A 6 -2.36 20.17 -10.72
CA PRO A 6 -2.42 18.70 -10.65
C PRO A 6 -1.08 18.08 -10.23
N LEU A 7 -0.05 18.90 -10.00
CA LEU A 7 1.28 18.42 -9.65
C LEU A 7 1.23 17.76 -8.26
N ARG A 8 1.57 16.47 -8.22
CA ARG A 8 1.71 15.74 -6.97
C ARG A 8 3.06 16.04 -6.33
N THR A 9 3.04 16.26 -5.03
CA THR A 9 4.26 16.49 -4.24
C THR A 9 4.92 15.15 -3.91
N PRO A 10 6.26 15.03 -4.03
CA PRO A 10 6.99 13.84 -3.59
C PRO A 10 6.90 13.64 -2.07
N GLU A 11 7.05 12.40 -1.62
CA GLU A 11 6.89 12.01 -0.22
C GLU A 11 7.87 12.74 0.73
N ASP A 12 9.10 12.97 0.28
CA ASP A 12 10.16 13.65 1.03
C ASP A 12 9.78 15.07 1.47
N PHE A 13 8.94 15.73 0.67
CA PHE A 13 8.44 17.07 0.99
C PHE A 13 7.23 17.04 1.92
N VAL A 14 6.43 15.96 1.88
CA VAL A 14 5.22 15.84 2.68
C VAL A 14 5.56 15.45 4.12
N PHE A 15 6.51 14.53 4.34
CA PHE A 15 6.82 14.02 5.68
C PHE A 15 7.21 15.09 6.72
N PRO A 16 8.08 16.07 6.41
CA PRO A 16 8.43 17.13 7.35
C PRO A 16 7.26 18.06 7.69
N LEU A 17 6.29 18.20 6.78
CA LEU A 17 5.13 19.09 6.94
C LEU A 17 4.01 18.47 7.77
N LEU A 18 4.00 17.14 7.92
CA LEU A 18 2.99 16.45 8.73
C LEU A 18 3.30 16.64 10.22
N PRO A 19 2.39 17.25 11.01
CA PRO A 19 2.66 17.61 12.41
C PRO A 19 2.48 16.45 13.40
N ASN A 20 1.70 15.42 13.05
CA ASN A 20 1.36 14.29 13.92
C ASN A 20 2.00 13.00 13.38
N GLU A 21 2.62 12.22 14.25
CA GLU A 21 3.16 10.89 13.93
C GLU A 21 2.07 9.93 13.43
N GLU A 22 0.85 10.01 13.96
CA GLU A 22 -0.27 9.16 13.48
C GLU A 22 -0.63 9.46 12.02
N LEU A 23 -0.54 10.73 11.61
CA LEU A 23 -0.77 11.13 10.21
C LEU A 23 0.37 10.67 9.31
N ARG A 24 1.62 10.71 9.80
CA ARG A 24 2.79 10.20 9.08
C ARG A 24 2.67 8.70 8.85
N ASP A 25 2.28 7.96 9.88
CA ASP A 25 2.09 6.51 9.77
C ASP A 25 0.93 6.14 8.84
N LYS A 26 -0.18 6.88 8.92
CA LYS A 26 -1.30 6.73 7.98
C LYS A 26 -0.85 7.00 6.54
N TYR A 27 -0.07 8.05 6.31
CA TYR A 27 0.46 8.40 4.99
C TYR A 27 1.40 7.32 4.45
N ARG A 28 2.33 6.81 5.28
CA ARG A 28 3.22 5.69 4.94
C ARG A 28 2.44 4.45 4.53
N ARG A 29 1.37 4.10 5.25
CA ARG A 29 0.53 2.94 4.92
C ARG A 29 -0.12 3.08 3.55
N TYR A 30 -0.59 4.27 3.18
CA TYR A 30 -1.16 4.50 1.85
C TYR A 30 -0.12 4.43 0.74
N LEU A 31 1.05 5.05 0.93
CA LEU A 31 2.14 4.97 -0.05
C LEU A 31 2.62 3.53 -0.25
N PHE A 32 2.80 2.79 0.85
CA PHE A 32 3.20 1.38 0.78
C PHE A 32 2.18 0.56 -0.01
N ARG A 33 0.88 0.81 0.19
CA ARG A 33 -0.18 0.17 -0.58
C ARG A 33 -0.08 0.50 -2.07
N ASP A 34 0.11 1.76 -2.43
CA ASP A 34 0.26 2.20 -3.82
C ASP A 34 1.48 1.53 -4.48
N TYR A 35 2.60 1.43 -3.78
CA TYR A 35 3.80 0.73 -4.26
C TYR A 35 3.56 -0.76 -4.49
N VAL A 36 2.86 -1.42 -3.57
CA VAL A 36 2.52 -2.85 -3.72
C VAL A 36 1.57 -3.06 -4.91
N GLU A 37 0.50 -2.26 -5.01
CA GLU A 37 -0.49 -2.37 -6.09
C GLU A 37 0.10 -2.02 -7.46
N SER A 38 1.13 -1.17 -7.52
CA SER A 38 1.83 -0.84 -8.77
C SER A 38 2.66 -2.00 -9.35
N HIS A 39 3.00 -3.01 -8.55
CA HIS A 39 3.83 -4.13 -8.99
C HIS A 39 2.97 -5.37 -9.31
N TYR A 40 2.96 -5.79 -10.58
CA TYR A 40 2.12 -6.89 -11.09
C TYR A 40 2.28 -8.27 -10.43
N GLN A 41 3.31 -8.48 -9.60
CA GLN A 41 3.59 -9.74 -8.90
C GLN A 41 3.24 -9.66 -7.42
N LEU A 42 2.89 -8.48 -6.92
CA LEU A 42 2.64 -8.23 -5.52
C LEU A 42 1.15 -7.94 -5.33
N GLN A 43 0.59 -8.48 -4.26
CA GLN A 43 -0.75 -8.13 -3.80
C GLN A 43 -0.73 -7.99 -2.28
N LEU A 44 -1.48 -7.03 -1.77
CA LEU A 44 -1.78 -7.00 -0.34
C LEU A 44 -2.80 -8.08 0.00
N CYS A 45 -2.66 -8.64 1.20
CA CYS A 45 -3.67 -9.50 1.75
C CYS A 45 -4.99 -8.72 1.96
N PRO A 46 -6.15 -9.26 1.54
CA PRO A 46 -7.45 -8.60 1.73
C PRO A 46 -7.95 -8.65 3.19
N GLY A 47 -7.28 -9.36 4.08
CA GLY A 47 -7.66 -9.48 5.47
C GLY A 47 -7.61 -8.14 6.22
N ALA A 48 -8.54 -7.94 7.16
CA ALA A 48 -8.61 -6.73 7.98
C ALA A 48 -7.28 -6.48 8.71
N ASP A 49 -6.70 -5.28 8.50
CA ASP A 49 -5.44 -4.83 9.09
C ASP A 49 -4.26 -5.81 8.95
N CYS A 50 -4.25 -6.63 7.89
CA CYS A 50 -3.16 -7.55 7.62
C CYS A 50 -2.10 -6.90 6.69
N PRO A 51 -0.91 -6.54 7.17
CA PRO A 51 0.12 -5.89 6.34
C PRO A 51 0.89 -6.87 5.45
N MET A 52 0.40 -8.10 5.30
CA MET A 52 1.09 -9.13 4.51
C MET A 52 1.04 -8.81 3.03
N VAL A 53 2.21 -8.80 2.41
CA VAL A 53 2.37 -8.74 0.95
C VAL A 53 2.60 -10.15 0.44
N ILE A 54 1.83 -10.54 -0.56
CA ILE A 54 1.91 -11.82 -1.22
C ILE A 54 2.59 -11.59 -2.57
N ARG A 55 3.68 -12.31 -2.79
CA ARG A 55 4.43 -12.30 -4.05
C ARG A 55 4.14 -13.57 -4.83
N VAL A 56 3.69 -13.43 -6.06
CA VAL A 56 3.50 -14.54 -7.01
C VAL A 56 4.54 -14.45 -8.12
N GLN A 57 5.01 -15.60 -8.62
CA GLN A 57 5.90 -15.62 -9.78
C GLN A 57 5.15 -15.19 -11.05
N GLU A 58 3.88 -15.59 -11.15
CA GLU A 58 3.03 -15.33 -12.31
C GLU A 58 1.60 -15.01 -11.84
N PRO A 59 1.03 -13.86 -12.25
CA PRO A 59 -0.32 -13.45 -11.85
C PRO A 59 -1.35 -14.31 -12.58
N ARG A 60 -1.82 -15.37 -11.92
CA ARG A 60 -2.90 -16.25 -12.36
C ARG A 60 -3.90 -16.40 -11.22
N ALA A 61 -5.17 -16.60 -11.54
CA ALA A 61 -6.21 -16.94 -10.57
C ALA A 61 -5.82 -18.25 -9.88
N ARG A 62 -5.27 -18.15 -8.68
CA ARG A 62 -4.75 -19.26 -7.89
C ARG A 62 -5.13 -18.99 -6.46
N ARG A 63 -5.61 -20.03 -5.78
CA ARG A 63 -5.91 -19.95 -4.36
C ARG A 63 -4.62 -19.63 -3.60
N VAL A 64 -4.60 -18.48 -2.93
CA VAL A 64 -3.56 -18.09 -1.99
C VAL A 64 -4.13 -18.04 -0.58
N GLN A 65 -3.39 -18.58 0.37
CA GLN A 65 -3.68 -18.47 1.80
C GLN A 65 -2.65 -17.55 2.44
N CYS A 66 -3.12 -16.55 3.17
CA CYS A 66 -2.24 -15.70 3.97
C CYS A 66 -1.80 -16.44 5.23
N ASN A 67 -0.49 -16.57 5.46
CA ASN A 67 0.04 -17.27 6.64
C ASN A 67 -0.24 -16.56 7.97
N ARG A 68 -0.61 -15.27 7.94
CA ARG A 68 -0.84 -14.46 9.14
C ARG A 68 -2.29 -14.48 9.60
N CYS A 69 -3.24 -14.22 8.70
CA CYS A 69 -4.66 -14.17 9.02
C CYS A 69 -5.43 -15.43 8.60
N ASN A 70 -4.78 -16.38 7.92
CA ASN A 70 -5.41 -17.56 7.32
C ASN A 70 -6.52 -17.25 6.30
N GLU A 71 -6.63 -15.99 5.87
CA GLU A 71 -7.57 -15.58 4.83
C GLU A 71 -7.18 -16.27 3.51
N VAL A 72 -8.20 -16.77 2.82
CA VAL A 72 -8.06 -17.48 1.55
C VAL A 72 -8.71 -16.65 0.46
N PHE A 73 -7.95 -16.35 -0.59
CA PHE A 73 -8.44 -15.58 -1.73
C PHE A 73 -7.90 -16.15 -3.05
N TRP A 74 -8.47 -15.70 -4.18
CA TRP A 74 -8.30 -16.28 -5.52
C TRP A 74 -7.58 -15.34 -6.49
#